data_AF-A0AAV1X269-F1
#
_entry.id   AF-A0AAV1X269-F1
#
_cell.length_a   1.000
_cell.length_b   1.000
_cell.length_c   1.000
_cell.angle_alpha   90.00
_cell.angle_beta   90.00
_cell.angle_gamma   90.00
#
_symmetry.space_group_name_H-M   'P 1'
#
loop_
_entity.id
_entity.type
_entity.pdbx_description
1 polymer ?
#
loop_
_entity_poly.entity_id
_entity_poly.type
_entity_poly.pdbx_seq_one_letter_code
_entity_poly.pdbx_strand_id
1 'polypeptide(L)'
;MTGFSGDETAPFFGFLGAAAALVFSCMGAAYGTAKSGVGVASMGVMRPELVMKSIVPVVMAGVLGIYGLIIAVIISTGINPKAKSYYLFDGYAHLSSGLACGLAGLSAGMAIGIVGDAGVRANAQQPKLFVGMILILIFAEALALYGLIVGIILSSRAGQSRAE
;
A
#
# COMPACT_ATOMS: atom_id res chain seq x y z
N MET A 1 -31.09 26.21 -6.50
CA MET A 1 -30.86 24.75 -6.41
C MET A 1 -29.69 24.40 -7.30
N THR A 2 -28.47 24.41 -6.77
CA THR A 2 -27.26 24.00 -7.51
C THR A 2 -27.24 22.48 -7.54
N GLY A 3 -27.92 21.90 -8.54
CA GLY A 3 -27.96 20.47 -8.77
C GLY A 3 -26.55 19.93 -9.01
N PHE A 4 -26.28 18.79 -8.40
CA PHE A 4 -25.08 18.00 -8.67
C PHE A 4 -25.02 17.73 -10.18
N SER A 5 -23.98 18.20 -10.86
CA SER A 5 -23.83 17.99 -12.29
C SER A 5 -23.19 16.62 -12.50
N GLY A 6 -23.95 15.54 -12.45
CA GLY A 6 -23.42 14.17 -12.58
C GLY A 6 -24.33 13.12 -11.95
N ASP A 7 -23.97 11.85 -12.08
CA ASP A 7 -24.71 10.76 -11.43
C ASP A 7 -24.46 10.81 -9.91
N GLU A 8 -25.52 10.93 -9.11
CA GLU A 8 -25.44 11.00 -7.64
C GLU A 8 -24.74 9.78 -7.02
N THR A 9 -24.75 8.64 -7.70
CA THR A 9 -24.12 7.39 -7.26
C THR A 9 -22.63 7.29 -7.62
N ALA A 10 -22.13 8.11 -8.55
CA ALA A 10 -20.74 8.00 -9.00
C ALA A 10 -19.72 8.28 -7.87
N PRO A 11 -19.86 9.34 -7.04
CA PRO A 11 -18.90 9.64 -5.96
C PRO A 11 -18.78 8.55 -4.91
N PHE A 12 -19.85 7.76 -4.69
CA PHE A 12 -19.83 6.64 -3.76
C PHE A 12 -18.71 5.64 -4.10
N PHE A 13 -18.55 5.30 -5.40
CA PHE A 13 -17.50 4.40 -5.85
C PHE A 13 -16.10 5.02 -5.72
N GLY A 14 -15.98 6.34 -5.92
CA GLY A 14 -14.72 7.06 -5.71
C GLY A 14 -14.27 7.05 -4.25
N PHE A 15 -15.16 7.38 -3.31
CA PHE A 15 -14.84 7.33 -1.87
C PHE A 15 -14.60 5.91 -1.38
N LEU A 16 -15.33 4.92 -1.91
CA LEU A 16 -15.07 3.51 -1.62
C LEU A 16 -13.67 3.09 -2.11
N GLY A 17 -13.23 3.57 -3.27
CA GLY A 17 -11.87 3.40 -3.77
C GLY A 17 -10.81 3.98 -2.84
N ALA A 18 -11.00 5.23 -2.38
CA ALA A 18 -10.09 5.87 -1.43
C ALA A 18 -10.03 5.11 -0.09
N ALA A 19 -11.18 4.66 0.42
CA ALA A 19 -11.24 3.86 1.64
C ALA A 19 -10.53 2.50 1.46
N ALA A 20 -10.78 1.80 0.35
CA ALA A 20 -10.17 0.51 0.05
C ALA A 20 -8.64 0.62 -0.08
N ALA A 21 -8.14 1.68 -0.73
CA ALA A 21 -6.70 1.94 -0.86
C ALA A 21 -6.01 2.03 0.51
N LEU A 22 -6.60 2.81 1.43
CA LEU A 22 -6.02 3.03 2.75
C LEU A 22 -6.15 1.77 3.63
N VAL A 23 -7.34 1.19 3.72
CA VAL A 23 -7.62 0.06 4.62
C VAL A 23 -6.75 -1.16 4.29
N PHE A 24 -6.68 -1.56 3.02
CA PHE A 24 -5.90 -2.75 2.64
C PHE A 24 -4.40 -2.53 2.74
N SER A 25 -3.89 -1.34 2.38
CA SER A 25 -2.48 -1.00 2.56
C SER A 25 -2.08 -0.94 4.04
N CYS A 26 -2.92 -0.33 4.89
CA CYS A 26 -2.69 -0.31 6.34
C CYS A 26 -2.75 -1.71 6.95
N MET A 27 -3.63 -2.58 6.47
CA MET A 27 -3.69 -3.98 6.91
C MET A 27 -2.41 -4.75 6.53
N GLY A 28 -1.90 -4.54 5.30
CA GLY A 28 -0.61 -5.09 4.86
C GLY A 28 0.55 -4.61 5.72
N ALA A 29 0.63 -3.29 5.96
CA ALA A 29 1.65 -2.68 6.81
C ALA A 29 1.59 -3.19 8.25
N ALA A 30 0.39 -3.31 8.82
CA ALA A 30 0.17 -3.82 10.17
C ALA A 30 0.61 -5.28 10.30
N TYR A 31 0.23 -6.14 9.36
CA TYR A 31 0.65 -7.54 9.36
C TYR A 31 2.17 -7.69 9.19
N GLY A 32 2.77 -6.97 8.24
CA GLY A 32 4.21 -6.96 8.00
C GLY A 32 5.00 -6.52 9.22
N THR A 33 4.53 -5.46 9.89
CA THR A 33 5.09 -4.93 11.14
C THR A 33 4.94 -5.93 12.28
N ALA A 34 3.76 -6.53 12.45
CA ALA A 34 3.49 -7.46 13.55
C ALA A 34 4.37 -8.72 13.46
N LYS A 35 4.42 -9.37 12.29
CA LYS A 35 5.22 -10.61 12.12
C LYS A 35 6.72 -10.34 12.21
N SER A 36 7.21 -9.31 11.53
CA SER A 36 8.63 -8.93 11.61
C SER A 36 9.02 -8.49 13.03
N GLY A 37 8.14 -7.76 13.73
CA GLY A 37 8.37 -7.30 15.09
C GLY A 37 8.50 -8.45 16.10
N VAL A 38 7.69 -9.51 15.96
CA VAL A 38 7.83 -10.73 16.78
C VAL A 38 9.19 -11.41 16.54
N GLY A 39 9.65 -11.46 15.29
CA GLY A 39 10.97 -11.98 14.94
C GLY A 39 12.11 -11.15 15.55
N VAL A 40 12.02 -9.82 15.44
CA VAL A 40 13.02 -8.89 15.99
C VAL A 40 13.06 -8.97 17.52
N ALA A 41 11.92 -9.02 18.20
CA ALA A 41 11.86 -9.15 19.66
C ALA A 41 12.45 -10.49 20.13
N SER A 42 12.09 -11.59 19.46
CA SER A 42 12.62 -12.92 19.77
C SER A 42 14.13 -13.02 19.56
N MET A 43 14.66 -12.41 18.49
CA MET A 43 16.10 -12.35 18.25
C MET A 43 16.81 -11.41 19.23
N GLY A 44 16.18 -10.28 19.58
CA GLY A 44 16.75 -9.25 20.44
C GLY A 44 17.03 -9.71 21.86
N VAL A 45 16.29 -10.70 22.38
CA VAL A 45 16.59 -11.34 23.68
C VAL A 45 17.91 -12.11 23.63
N MET A 46 18.23 -12.73 22.49
CA MET A 46 19.43 -13.56 22.32
C MET A 46 20.65 -12.73 21.87
N ARG A 47 20.45 -11.76 20.98
CA ARG A 47 21.50 -10.95 20.33
C ARG A 47 21.05 -9.48 20.24
N PRO A 48 21.09 -8.71 21.34
CA PRO A 48 20.58 -7.32 21.37
C PRO A 48 21.32 -6.39 20.41
N GLU A 49 22.58 -6.68 20.12
CA GLU A 49 23.45 -5.91 19.21
C GLU A 49 22.93 -5.88 17.76
N LEU A 50 22.14 -6.89 17.36
CA LEU A 50 21.62 -7.03 16.01
C LEU A 50 20.23 -6.41 15.82
N VAL A 51 19.60 -5.88 16.87
CA VAL A 51 18.24 -5.33 16.83
C VAL A 51 18.14 -4.16 15.85
N MET A 52 19.06 -3.20 15.92
CA MET A 52 19.04 -2.04 15.03
C MET A 52 19.21 -2.41 13.54
N LYS A 53 19.99 -3.45 13.23
CA LYS A 53 20.12 -3.95 11.85
C LYS A 53 18.85 -4.67 11.39
N SER A 54 18.15 -5.33 12.31
CA SER A 54 17.01 -6.18 12.01
C SER A 54 15.68 -5.41 11.92
N ILE A 55 15.69 -4.09 12.09
CA ILE A 55 14.49 -3.24 11.98
C ILE A 55 14.07 -2.95 10.52
N VAL A 56 14.95 -3.24 9.55
CA VAL A 56 14.73 -2.97 8.12
C VAL A 56 13.39 -3.52 7.59
N PRO A 57 12.98 -4.78 7.87
CA PRO A 57 11.69 -5.31 7.39
C PRO A 57 10.49 -4.57 7.99
N VAL A 58 10.61 -4.06 9.22
CA VAL A 58 9.56 -3.29 9.88
C VAL A 58 9.37 -1.94 9.18
N VAL A 59 10.48 -1.26 8.86
CA VAL A 59 10.44 0.02 8.14
C VAL A 59 9.86 -0.19 6.73
N MET A 60 10.29 -1.24 6.03
CA MET A 60 9.77 -1.58 4.69
C MET A 60 8.26 -1.88 4.71
N ALA A 61 7.77 -2.57 5.75
CA ALA A 61 6.32 -2.76 5.92
C ALA A 61 5.57 -1.44 6.15
N GLY A 62 6.18 -0.46 6.85
CA GLY A 62 5.59 0.85 7.09
C GLY A 62 5.36 1.68 5.81
N VAL A 63 6.25 1.55 4.82
CA VAL A 63 6.16 2.31 3.56
C VAL A 63 4.91 1.93 2.75
N LEU A 64 4.43 0.69 2.87
CA LEU A 64 3.19 0.23 2.22
C LEU A 64 1.97 1.09 2.57
N GLY A 65 1.88 1.55 3.82
CA GLY A 65 0.81 2.44 4.27
C GLY A 65 0.85 3.81 3.58
N ILE A 66 2.06 4.29 3.27
CA ILE A 66 2.26 5.57 2.56
C ILE A 66 1.74 5.45 1.12
N TYR A 67 1.92 4.31 0.45
CA TYR A 67 1.37 4.11 -0.90
C TYR A 67 -0.15 4.17 -0.93
N GLY A 68 -0.82 3.54 0.04
CA GLY A 68 -2.28 3.63 0.19
C GLY A 68 -2.74 5.06 0.48
N LEU A 69 -2.02 5.79 1.33
CA LEU A 69 -2.30 7.20 1.63
C LEU A 69 -2.18 8.09 0.38
N ILE A 70 -1.13 7.92 -0.43
CA ILE A 70 -0.92 8.69 -1.67
C ILE A 70 -2.12 8.52 -2.61
N ILE A 71 -2.56 7.28 -2.86
CA ILE A 71 -3.72 7.03 -3.73
C ILE A 71 -5.01 7.59 -3.13
N ALA A 72 -5.24 7.42 -1.83
CA ALA A 72 -6.43 7.97 -1.17
C ALA A 72 -6.50 9.50 -1.28
N VAL A 73 -5.36 10.20 -1.12
CA VAL A 73 -5.27 11.65 -1.29
C VAL A 73 -5.52 12.05 -2.75
N ILE A 74 -4.91 11.37 -3.72
CA ILE A 74 -5.13 11.64 -5.15
C ILE A 74 -6.62 11.50 -5.50
N ILE A 75 -7.25 10.39 -5.12
CA ILE A 75 -8.69 10.16 -5.38
C ILE A 75 -9.53 11.25 -4.69
N SER A 76 -9.25 11.56 -3.42
CA SER A 76 -9.99 12.59 -2.69
C SER A 76 -9.87 13.97 -3.32
N THR A 77 -8.71 14.33 -3.88
CA THR A 77 -8.54 15.59 -4.61
C THR A 77 -9.20 15.59 -5.99
N GLY A 78 -9.41 14.40 -6.59
CA GLY A 78 -10.08 14.25 -7.88
C GLY A 78 -11.61 14.33 -7.80
N ILE A 79 -12.22 14.07 -6.64
CA ILE A 79 -13.67 14.14 -6.45
C ILE A 79 -14.06 15.58 -6.10
N ASN A 80 -14.38 16.39 -7.12
CA ASN A 80 -14.91 17.74 -6.92
C ASN A 80 -16.26 17.96 -7.62
N PRO A 81 -17.38 17.79 -6.89
CA PRO A 81 -18.71 17.84 -7.46
C PRO A 81 -19.19 19.24 -7.85
N LYS A 82 -18.47 20.29 -7.45
CA LYS A 82 -18.81 21.69 -7.80
C LYS A 82 -18.03 22.18 -9.02
N ALA A 83 -16.86 21.60 -9.29
CA ALA A 83 -15.97 22.07 -10.34
C ALA A 83 -16.05 21.22 -11.62
N LYS A 84 -16.41 19.93 -11.53
CA LYS A 84 -16.43 19.02 -12.67
C LYS A 84 -17.53 17.98 -12.54
N SER A 85 -18.19 17.65 -13.64
CA SER A 85 -19.19 16.59 -13.63
C SER A 85 -18.53 15.23 -13.39
N TYR A 86 -19.01 14.50 -12.38
CA TYR A 86 -18.46 13.20 -11.99
C TYR A 86 -19.37 12.08 -12.51
N TYR A 87 -18.84 11.24 -13.39
CA TYR A 87 -19.59 10.17 -14.05
C TYR A 87 -19.22 8.79 -13.50
N LEU A 88 -20.05 7.76 -13.79
CA LEU A 88 -19.76 6.39 -13.35
C LEU A 88 -18.40 5.87 -13.81
N PHE A 89 -17.91 6.24 -14.99
CA PHE A 89 -16.60 5.83 -15.48
C PHE A 89 -15.47 6.29 -14.55
N ASP A 90 -15.51 7.56 -14.12
CA ASP A 90 -14.52 8.12 -13.19
C ASP A 90 -14.64 7.48 -11.80
N GLY A 91 -15.88 7.17 -11.38
CA GLY A 91 -16.16 6.40 -10.17
C GLY A 91 -15.52 5.01 -10.17
N TYR A 92 -15.70 4.25 -11.25
CA TYR A 92 -15.10 2.92 -11.38
C TYR A 92 -13.59 2.95 -11.59
N ALA A 93 -13.06 3.98 -12.25
CA ALA A 93 -11.63 4.19 -12.37
C ALA A 93 -10.98 4.48 -11.01
N HIS A 94 -11.61 5.29 -10.15
CA HIS A 94 -11.14 5.53 -8.78
C HIS A 94 -11.32 4.32 -7.85
N LEU A 95 -12.38 3.54 -8.03
CA LEU A 95 -12.55 2.29 -7.29
C LEU A 95 -11.47 1.27 -7.64
N SER A 96 -11.22 1.07 -8.94
CA SER A 96 -10.22 0.12 -9.42
C SER A 96 -8.79 0.56 -9.07
N SER A 97 -8.49 1.87 -9.12
CA SER A 97 -7.18 2.39 -8.69
C SER A 97 -6.91 2.12 -7.21
N GLY A 98 -7.91 2.34 -6.35
CA GLY A 98 -7.80 2.09 -4.92
C GLY A 98 -7.63 0.60 -4.58
N LEU A 99 -8.41 -0.27 -5.23
CA LEU A 99 -8.30 -1.72 -5.04
C LEU A 99 -6.97 -2.28 -5.56
N ALA A 100 -6.49 -1.83 -6.71
CA ALA A 100 -5.23 -2.29 -7.30
C ALA A 100 -4.04 -1.99 -6.37
N CYS A 101 -3.97 -0.77 -5.85
CA CYS A 101 -2.91 -0.39 -4.90
C CYS A 101 -3.09 -1.09 -3.54
N GLY A 102 -4.31 -1.11 -3.00
CA GLY A 102 -4.59 -1.65 -1.66
C GLY A 102 -4.31 -3.16 -1.56
N LEU A 103 -4.81 -3.96 -2.50
CA LEU A 103 -4.64 -5.42 -2.47
C LEU A 103 -3.20 -5.84 -2.82
N ALA A 104 -2.52 -5.09 -3.69
CA ALA A 104 -1.09 -5.29 -3.93
C ALA A 104 -0.26 -4.98 -2.67
N GLY A 105 -0.58 -3.88 -1.97
CA GLY A 105 0.03 -3.51 -0.70
C GLY A 105 -0.20 -4.54 0.41
N LEU A 106 -1.41 -5.10 0.49
CA LEU A 106 -1.74 -6.19 1.41
C LEU A 106 -0.87 -7.43 1.15
N SER A 107 -0.78 -7.85 -0.11
CA SER A 107 0.00 -9.03 -0.52
C SER A 107 1.50 -8.85 -0.26
N ALA A 108 2.03 -7.66 -0.59
CA ALA A 108 3.41 -7.30 -0.30
C ALA A 108 3.71 -7.29 1.20
N GLY A 109 2.81 -6.72 2.02
CA GLY A 109 2.93 -6.73 3.49
C GLY A 109 2.94 -8.12 4.10
N MET A 110 2.15 -9.05 3.55
CA MET A 110 2.18 -10.46 3.94
C MET A 110 3.52 -11.12 3.63
N ALA A 111 4.05 -10.91 2.42
CA ALA A 111 5.35 -11.44 2.02
C ALA A 111 6.48 -10.88 2.90
N ILE A 112 6.52 -9.55 3.08
CA ILE A 112 7.52 -8.85 3.92
C ILE A 112 7.46 -9.36 5.37
N GLY A 113 6.27 -9.55 5.94
CA GLY A 113 6.12 -10.02 7.31
C GLY A 113 6.66 -11.43 7.55
N ILE A 114 6.36 -12.36 6.64
CA ILE A 114 6.79 -13.76 6.75
C ILE A 114 8.29 -13.89 6.50
N VAL A 115 8.79 -13.26 5.43
CA VAL A 115 10.23 -13.24 5.10
C VAL A 115 11.01 -12.50 6.19
N GLY A 116 10.46 -11.41 6.73
CA GLY A 116 11.04 -10.65 7.82
C GLY A 116 11.23 -11.48 9.08
N ASP A 117 10.17 -12.14 9.57
CA ASP A 117 10.23 -13.00 10.77
C ASP A 117 11.24 -14.16 10.61
N ALA A 118 11.21 -14.87 9.48
CA ALA A 118 12.15 -15.96 9.22
C ALA A 118 13.59 -15.44 9.03
N GLY A 119 13.75 -14.33 8.30
CA GLY A 119 15.03 -13.75 7.96
C GLY A 119 15.78 -13.20 9.18
N VAL A 120 15.09 -12.48 10.09
CA VAL A 120 15.72 -11.94 11.30
C VAL A 120 16.15 -13.05 12.27
N ARG A 121 15.38 -14.14 12.36
CA ARG A 121 15.75 -15.33 13.15
C ARG A 121 16.95 -16.06 12.56
N ALA A 122 17.00 -16.22 11.24
CA ALA A 122 18.12 -16.85 10.55
C ALA A 122 19.40 -15.99 10.64
N ASN A 123 19.26 -14.66 10.54
CA ASN A 123 20.35 -13.72 10.71
C ASN A 123 20.98 -13.78 12.13
N ALA A 124 20.17 -14.13 13.15
CA ALA A 124 20.68 -14.40 14.49
C ALA A 124 21.67 -15.56 14.52
N GLN A 125 21.49 -16.56 13.66
CA GLN A 125 22.39 -17.72 13.58
C GLN A 125 23.59 -17.44 12.65
N GLN A 126 23.35 -16.84 11.49
CA GLN A 126 24.38 -16.56 10.48
C GLN A 126 24.25 -15.13 9.93
N PRO A 127 25.17 -14.21 10.30
CA PRO A 127 25.08 -12.80 9.90
C PRO A 127 25.28 -12.57 8.40
N LYS A 128 25.85 -13.54 7.67
CA LYS A 128 26.01 -13.48 6.20
C LYS A 128 24.68 -13.55 5.46
N LEU A 129 23.61 -14.03 6.09
CA LEU A 129 22.26 -14.11 5.50
C LEU A 129 21.56 -12.75 5.42
N PHE A 130 22.07 -11.72 6.12
CA PHE A 130 21.45 -10.39 6.16
C PHE A 130 21.23 -9.78 4.76
N VAL A 131 22.25 -9.85 3.90
CA VAL A 131 22.18 -9.29 2.54
C VAL A 131 21.16 -10.07 1.69
N GLY A 132 21.14 -11.40 1.82
CA GLY A 132 20.16 -12.24 1.13
C GLY A 132 18.73 -11.95 1.54
N MET A 133 18.48 -11.74 2.84
CA MET A 133 17.18 -11.33 3.36
C MET A 133 16.74 -9.99 2.75
N ILE A 134 17.61 -8.98 2.70
CA ILE A 134 17.28 -7.66 2.10
C ILE A 134 16.92 -7.80 0.63
N LEU A 135 17.67 -8.59 -0.14
CA LEU A 135 17.38 -8.81 -1.57
C LEU A 135 15.97 -9.38 -1.78
N ILE A 136 15.55 -10.35 -0.95
CA ILE A 136 14.20 -10.93 -1.02
C ILE A 136 13.14 -9.87 -0.68
N LEU A 137 13.39 -9.06 0.35
CA LEU A 137 12.46 -8.00 0.77
C LEU A 137 12.26 -6.93 -0.30
N ILE A 138 13.31 -6.57 -1.06
CA ILE A 138 13.21 -5.62 -2.18
C ILE A 138 12.26 -6.16 -3.27
N PHE A 139 12.37 -7.45 -3.62
CA PHE A 139 11.44 -8.05 -4.59
C PHE A 139 10.01 -8.13 -4.06
N ALA A 140 9.82 -8.36 -2.76
CA ALA A 140 8.50 -8.34 -2.14
C ALA A 140 7.88 -6.93 -2.15
N GLU A 141 8.68 -5.89 -1.91
CA GLU A 141 8.25 -4.49 -1.96
C GLU A 141 7.82 -4.05 -3.37
N ALA A 142 8.54 -4.51 -4.40
CA ALA A 142 8.24 -4.17 -5.79
C ALA A 142 6.79 -4.50 -6.19
N LEU A 143 6.19 -5.52 -5.58
CA LEU A 143 4.78 -5.88 -5.78
C LEU A 143 3.83 -4.73 -5.45
N ALA A 144 4.09 -4.00 -4.36
CA ALA A 144 3.28 -2.85 -3.97
C ALA A 144 3.51 -1.64 -4.89
N LEU A 145 4.76 -1.43 -5.34
CA LEU A 145 5.09 -0.38 -6.30
C LEU A 145 4.35 -0.58 -7.64
N TYR A 146 4.19 -1.82 -8.10
CA TYR A 146 3.40 -2.10 -9.30
C TYR A 146 1.93 -1.68 -9.12
N GLY A 147 1.33 -2.01 -7.97
CA GLY A 147 -0.03 -1.59 -7.64
C GLY A 147 -0.18 -0.06 -7.56
N LEU A 148 0.80 0.63 -6.98
CA LEU A 148 0.81 2.09 -6.90
C LEU A 148 0.85 2.74 -8.28
N ILE A 149 1.76 2.31 -9.17
CA ILE A 149 1.91 2.88 -10.52
C ILE A 149 0.60 2.70 -11.31
N VAL A 150 0.02 1.51 -11.28
CA VAL A 150 -1.27 1.24 -11.94
C VAL A 150 -2.38 2.11 -11.34
N GLY A 151 -2.43 2.25 -10.01
CA GLY A 151 -3.38 3.12 -9.33
C GLY A 151 -3.29 4.58 -9.77
N ILE A 152 -2.08 5.12 -9.90
CA ILE A 152 -1.84 6.50 -10.38
C ILE A 152 -2.34 6.67 -11.82
N ILE A 153 -2.00 5.73 -12.72
CA ILE A 153 -2.41 5.80 -14.12
C ILE A 153 -3.94 5.76 -14.26
N LEU A 154 -4.61 4.87 -13.53
CA LEU A 154 -6.07 4.75 -13.54
C LEU A 154 -6.73 6.02 -12.98
N SER A 155 -6.21 6.57 -11.88
CA SER A 155 -6.74 7.80 -11.30
C SER A 155 -6.51 9.03 -12.18
N SER A 156 -5.42 9.07 -12.95
CA SER A 156 -5.15 10.16 -13.90
C SER A 156 -6.11 10.12 -15.10
N ARG A 157 -6.51 8.93 -15.55
CA ARG A 157 -7.48 8.74 -16.64
C ARG A 157 -8.90 9.13 -16.25
N ALA A 158 -9.27 9.01 -14.97
CA ALA A 158 -10.58 9.37 -14.38
C ALA A 158 -10.93 10.88 -14.43
N GLY A 159 -10.20 11.67 -15.21
CA GLY A 159 -10.55 13.04 -15.55
C GLY A 159 -10.19 13.45 -16.98
N GLN A 160 -9.52 12.59 -17.75
CA GLN A 160 -9.05 12.85 -19.10
C GLN A 160 -9.88 12.17 -20.19
N SER A 161 -10.71 11.17 -19.86
CA SER A 161 -11.43 10.35 -20.84
C SER A 161 -12.40 11.11 -21.77
N ARG A 162 -12.49 12.44 -21.67
CA ARG A 162 -13.30 13.32 -22.53
C ARG A 162 -12.61 14.67 -22.84
N ALA A 163 -11.28 14.69 -22.97
CA ALA A 163 -10.60 15.81 -23.62
C ALA A 163 -10.74 15.81 -25.16
N GLU A 164 -11.54 14.87 -25.70
CA GLU A 164 -12.04 14.82 -27.09
C GLU A 164 -13.57 14.80 -27.08
#